data_AF-A0A1A8HXW5-F1
#
_entry.id   AF-A0A1A8HXW5-F1
#
_cell.length_a   1.000
_cell.length_b   1.000
_cell.length_c   1.000
_cell.angle_alpha   90.00
_cell.angle_beta   90.00
_cell.angle_gamma   90.00
#
_symmetry.space_group_name_H-M   'P 1'
#
loop_
_entity.id
_entity.type
_entity.pdbx_description
1 polymer ?
#
loop_
_entity_poly.entity_id
_entity_poly.type
_entity_poly.pdbx_seq_one_letter_code
_entity_poly.pdbx_strand_id
1 'polypeptide(L)'
;EIQNILDTRERWGKEPDECEEEELQEILSEVLPNSKKAEISEFHFCDFDHSELDLVKCGIKMYYDLKVVDKFHIPREVLVRFMYSVSKGYRRITYHNWRHGFNVGQTMFTLLMTGDLKRYYTDLECMAMVTAGFCHDIDHRGTNNLYQMKSGNPLAKLHGSSILERHHLEFGKTLLRDEALNIYQNLNRRQHDIVIHLMDIAIIATDLALYFKKRTMFQKIVDQSKTYENWNDWTKYMMLETTRKEIVMAMMMTACDLSAIAKPWEIQSKVALSVAAEFWEQGDLERTVLEQQPIPMMDRNKADELPKLQCGFIDFVCTFVYKEFSRFHQEITPMLDRLLNNRKEWNALKEQHEAKLATIEAAKKA
;
A
#
# COMPACT_ATOMS: atom_id res chain seq x y z
N GLU A 1 11.12 23.20 4.65
CA GLU A 1 10.20 22.09 5.00
C GLU A 1 10.90 20.93 5.72
N ILE A 2 12.08 20.47 5.27
CA ILE A 2 12.89 19.48 6.02
C ILE A 2 13.20 19.95 7.46
N GLN A 3 13.38 21.26 7.63
CA GLN A 3 13.50 21.93 8.93
C GLN A 3 12.33 21.67 9.90
N ASN A 4 11.15 21.23 9.42
CA ASN A 4 10.04 20.85 10.29
C ASN A 4 10.26 19.50 11.00
N ILE A 5 11.29 18.75 10.60
CA ILE A 5 11.69 17.47 11.22
C ILE A 5 13.09 17.60 11.82
N LEU A 6 14.05 18.11 11.07
CA LEU A 6 15.45 18.16 11.51
C LEU A 6 15.82 19.43 12.28
N ASP A 7 14.99 20.49 12.27
CA ASP A 7 15.18 21.75 13.04
C ASP A 7 16.61 22.31 13.23
N THR A 8 17.54 21.98 12.33
CA THR A 8 18.99 22.22 12.47
C THR A 8 19.33 23.70 12.53
N ARG A 9 18.54 24.54 11.85
CA ARG A 9 18.71 26.00 11.87
C ARG A 9 18.38 26.58 13.24
N GLU A 10 17.32 26.09 13.88
CA GLU A 10 16.92 26.53 15.21
C GLU A 10 17.92 26.05 16.26
N ARG A 11 18.38 24.80 16.13
CA ARG A 11 19.24 24.14 17.11
C ARG A 11 20.69 24.60 17.03
N TRP A 12 21.23 24.76 15.83
CA TRP A 12 22.67 24.99 15.60
C TRP A 12 23.00 26.08 14.58
N GLY A 13 22.00 26.71 13.95
CA GLY A 13 22.24 27.71 12.90
C GLY A 13 22.85 27.14 11.62
N LYS A 14 22.71 25.83 11.39
CA LYS A 14 23.25 25.09 10.24
C LYS A 14 22.13 24.63 9.31
N GLU A 15 22.40 24.53 8.02
CA GLU A 15 21.59 23.73 7.10
C GLU A 15 21.82 22.23 7.34
N PRO A 16 20.88 21.34 6.97
CA PRO A 16 21.01 19.91 7.26
C PRO A 16 22.22 19.24 6.60
N ASP A 17 22.66 19.75 5.44
CA ASP A 17 23.84 19.29 4.70
C ASP A 17 25.16 19.77 5.33
N GLU A 18 25.11 20.71 6.28
CA GLU A 18 26.24 21.17 7.08
C GLU A 18 26.36 20.42 8.43
N CYS A 19 25.41 19.54 8.74
CA CYS A 19 25.38 18.75 9.96
C CYS A 19 26.08 17.40 9.80
N GLU A 20 26.74 16.94 10.87
CA GLU A 20 27.27 15.59 10.93
C GLU A 20 26.14 14.56 11.15
N GLU A 21 26.37 13.32 10.71
CA GLU A 21 25.37 12.24 10.84
C GLU A 21 24.95 11.96 12.30
N GLU A 22 25.85 12.16 13.26
CA GLU A 22 25.57 12.03 14.69
C GLU A 22 24.66 13.17 15.20
N GLU A 23 24.87 14.40 14.72
CA GLU A 23 24.01 15.55 15.03
C GLU A 23 22.58 15.27 14.54
N LEU A 24 22.43 14.86 13.27
CA LEU A 24 21.11 14.51 12.71
C LEU A 24 20.45 13.32 13.44
N GLN A 25 21.24 12.35 13.89
CA GLN A 25 20.75 11.22 14.66
C GLN A 25 20.17 11.64 16.02
N GLU A 26 20.79 12.61 16.69
CA GLU A 26 20.32 13.14 17.96
C GLU A 26 18.91 13.71 17.81
N ILE A 27 18.69 14.60 16.84
CA ILE A 27 17.38 15.19 16.57
C ILE A 27 16.36 14.10 16.24
N LEU A 28 16.70 13.19 15.31
CA LEU A 28 15.80 12.12 14.90
C LEU A 28 15.41 11.19 16.06
N SER A 29 16.30 10.98 17.03
CA SER A 29 15.99 10.19 18.22
C SER A 29 14.95 10.85 19.13
N GLU A 30 14.85 12.18 19.09
CA GLU A 30 13.91 12.97 19.89
C GLU A 30 12.57 13.16 19.18
N VAL A 31 12.60 13.45 17.87
CA VAL A 31 11.40 13.86 17.12
C VAL A 31 10.63 12.69 16.50
N LEU A 32 11.28 11.54 16.29
CA LEU A 32 10.61 10.38 15.70
C LEU A 32 9.72 9.70 16.74
N PRO A 33 8.51 9.25 16.34
CA PRO A 33 7.58 8.63 17.26
C PRO A 33 8.10 7.29 17.79
N ASN A 34 7.73 6.96 19.02
CA ASN A 34 7.94 5.61 19.54
C ASN A 34 6.98 4.63 18.85
N SER A 35 7.53 3.59 18.20
CA SER A 35 6.76 2.66 17.37
C SER A 35 5.69 1.88 18.12
N LYS A 36 5.91 1.57 19.40
CA LYS A 36 4.91 0.89 20.24
C LYS A 36 3.75 1.83 20.59
N LYS A 37 4.07 3.07 20.96
CA LYS A 37 3.05 4.07 21.31
C LYS A 37 2.21 4.48 20.09
N ALA A 38 2.84 4.59 18.93
CA ALA A 38 2.17 4.89 17.67
C ALA A 38 1.58 3.64 16.98
N GLU A 39 1.74 2.45 17.57
CA GLU A 39 1.19 1.18 17.06
C GLU A 39 1.56 0.88 15.59
N ILE A 40 2.74 1.35 15.15
CA ILE A 40 3.18 1.27 13.73
C ILE A 40 3.32 -0.19 13.28
N SER A 41 3.66 -1.09 14.20
CA SER A 41 3.79 -2.53 13.94
C SER A 41 2.48 -3.31 14.07
N GLU A 42 1.36 -2.64 14.34
CA GLU A 42 0.07 -3.29 14.56
C GLU A 42 -0.80 -3.27 13.29
N PHE A 43 -1.50 -4.38 13.02
CA PHE A 43 -2.42 -4.45 11.88
C PHE A 43 -3.61 -3.48 12.03
N HIS A 44 -4.00 -3.11 13.26
CA HIS A 44 -5.07 -2.12 13.52
C HIS A 44 -4.65 -0.66 13.41
N PHE A 45 -3.40 -0.35 13.04
CA PHE A 45 -2.94 1.04 12.92
C PHE A 45 -3.98 1.92 12.19
N CYS A 46 -4.29 3.07 12.80
CA CYS A 46 -5.28 4.04 12.35
C CYS A 46 -4.58 5.37 12.06
N ASP A 47 -4.61 5.84 10.82
CA ASP A 47 -3.93 7.07 10.45
C ASP A 47 -4.74 8.35 10.75
N PHE A 48 -6.04 8.23 11.09
CA PHE A 48 -6.93 9.39 11.22
C PHE A 48 -6.53 10.37 12.33
N ASP A 49 -5.86 9.90 13.37
CA ASP A 49 -5.39 10.72 14.49
C ASP A 49 -4.00 11.34 14.23
N HIS A 50 -3.39 11.06 13.06
CA HIS A 50 -2.08 11.55 12.66
C HIS A 50 -2.19 12.65 11.61
N SER A 51 -1.35 13.68 11.74
CA SER A 51 -1.14 14.63 10.64
C SER A 51 -0.33 14.00 9.50
N GLU A 52 -0.36 14.58 8.29
CA GLU A 52 0.48 14.10 7.18
C GLU A 52 1.97 14.10 7.53
N LEU A 53 2.42 15.06 8.36
CA LEU A 53 3.80 15.14 8.84
C LEU A 53 4.12 14.03 9.84
N ASP A 54 3.18 13.67 10.73
CA ASP A 54 3.39 12.56 11.66
C ASP A 54 3.54 11.24 10.90
N LEU A 55 2.78 11.04 9.82
CA LEU A 55 2.93 9.87 8.95
C LEU A 55 4.31 9.83 8.26
N VAL A 56 4.85 10.99 7.84
CA VAL A 56 6.23 11.05 7.32
C VAL A 56 7.23 10.60 8.39
N LYS A 57 7.10 11.08 9.63
CA LYS A 57 7.95 10.66 10.76
C LYS A 57 7.81 9.16 11.06
N CYS A 58 6.58 8.62 11.06
CA CYS A 58 6.34 7.19 11.20
C CYS A 58 7.01 6.39 10.08
N GLY A 59 6.96 6.86 8.84
CA GLY A 59 7.60 6.20 7.70
C GLY A 59 9.12 6.16 7.84
N ILE A 60 9.75 7.27 8.25
CA ILE A 60 11.19 7.31 8.58
C ILE A 60 11.50 6.31 9.70
N LYS A 61 10.66 6.25 10.74
CA LYS A 61 10.83 5.31 11.87
C LYS A 61 10.84 3.85 11.42
N MET A 62 10.08 3.47 10.39
CA MET A 62 10.08 2.10 9.85
C MET A 62 11.45 1.69 9.28
N TYR A 63 12.19 2.60 8.63
CA TYR A 63 13.55 2.30 8.15
C TYR A 63 14.53 2.06 9.31
N TYR A 64 14.38 2.82 10.41
CA TYR A 64 15.15 2.59 11.63
C TYR A 64 14.80 1.25 12.28
N ASP A 65 13.51 0.89 12.36
CA ASP A 65 13.07 -0.37 12.97
C ASP A 65 13.45 -1.59 12.12
N LEU A 66 13.54 -1.43 10.79
CA LEU A 66 14.14 -2.42 9.88
C LEU A 66 15.67 -2.53 10.02
N LYS A 67 16.31 -1.59 10.73
CA LYS A 67 17.76 -1.50 10.93
C LYS A 67 18.55 -1.37 9.63
N VAL A 68 17.96 -0.73 8.63
CA VAL A 68 18.57 -0.56 7.30
C VAL A 68 19.40 0.72 7.18
N VAL A 69 19.07 1.75 7.98
CA VAL A 69 19.76 3.05 7.95
C VAL A 69 21.25 2.88 8.25
N ASP A 70 21.60 2.34 9.42
CA ASP A 70 23.00 2.15 9.80
C ASP A 70 23.68 1.05 8.98
N LYS A 71 22.94 -0.02 8.64
CA LYS A 71 23.49 -1.18 7.92
C LYS A 71 23.94 -0.84 6.49
N PHE A 72 23.19 0.00 5.79
CA PHE A 72 23.48 0.41 4.42
C PHE A 72 24.01 1.85 4.33
N HIS A 73 24.30 2.47 5.49
CA HIS A 73 24.79 3.83 5.59
C HIS A 73 23.93 4.84 4.83
N ILE A 74 22.60 4.78 5.00
CA ILE A 74 21.68 5.72 4.34
C ILE A 74 21.86 7.09 5.01
N PRO A 75 22.23 8.16 4.28
CA PRO A 75 22.36 9.49 4.88
C PRO A 75 21.02 9.95 5.45
N ARG A 76 21.04 10.44 6.70
CA ARG A 76 19.81 10.73 7.45
C ARG A 76 18.98 11.83 6.81
N GLU A 77 19.65 12.88 6.35
CA GLU A 77 19.01 13.97 5.61
C GLU A 77 18.28 13.45 4.37
N VAL A 78 18.95 12.59 3.59
CA VAL A 78 18.42 12.04 2.34
C VAL A 78 17.18 11.17 2.59
N LEU A 79 17.18 10.39 3.68
CA LEU A 79 15.99 9.64 4.08
C LEU A 79 14.80 10.56 4.44
N VAL A 80 15.06 11.63 5.21
CA VAL A 80 14.01 12.62 5.54
C VAL A 80 13.48 13.28 4.27
N ARG A 81 14.40 13.74 3.40
CA ARG A 81 14.07 14.41 2.15
C ARG A 81 13.29 13.51 1.19
N PHE A 82 13.69 12.24 1.05
CA PHE A 82 12.98 11.23 0.29
C PHE A 82 11.54 11.03 0.78
N MET A 83 11.34 10.72 2.06
CA MET A 83 10.01 10.45 2.61
C MET A 83 9.08 11.68 2.49
N TYR A 84 9.63 12.88 2.70
CA TYR A 84 8.87 14.11 2.53
C TYR A 84 8.49 14.36 1.06
N SER A 85 9.40 14.05 0.13
CA SER A 85 9.18 14.24 -1.32
C SER A 85 8.18 13.24 -1.87
N VAL A 86 8.22 11.98 -1.42
CA VAL A 86 7.18 10.98 -1.72
C VAL A 86 5.83 11.47 -1.23
N SER A 87 5.71 11.92 0.02
CA SER A 87 4.46 12.47 0.57
C SER A 87 3.89 13.60 -0.29
N LYS A 88 4.73 14.56 -0.72
CA LYS A 88 4.32 15.66 -1.60
C LYS A 88 4.02 15.25 -3.04
N GLY A 89 4.59 14.13 -3.51
CA GLY A 89 4.33 13.57 -4.83
C GLY A 89 2.94 12.93 -4.96
N TYR A 90 2.30 12.57 -3.85
CA TYR A 90 0.88 12.19 -3.85
C TYR A 90 -0.03 13.41 -4.03
N ARG A 91 -1.07 13.24 -4.85
CA ARG A 91 -2.04 14.30 -5.10
C ARG A 91 -3.04 14.44 -3.94
N ARG A 92 -3.59 15.65 -3.79
CA ARG A 92 -4.70 15.93 -2.88
C ARG A 92 -6.03 15.53 -3.54
N ILE A 93 -6.30 14.23 -3.57
CA ILE A 93 -7.53 13.63 -4.09
C ILE A 93 -8.19 12.74 -3.02
N THR A 94 -9.40 12.27 -3.31
CA THR A 94 -10.32 11.70 -2.32
C THR A 94 -9.77 10.44 -1.62
N TYR A 95 -9.27 9.44 -2.36
CA TYR A 95 -8.71 8.22 -1.75
C TYR A 95 -7.25 7.94 -2.12
N HIS A 96 -6.85 7.96 -3.39
CA HIS A 96 -5.45 7.67 -3.81
C HIS A 96 -4.47 8.83 -3.51
N ASN A 97 -4.29 9.14 -2.23
CA ASN A 97 -3.44 10.21 -1.70
C ASN A 97 -2.37 9.66 -0.73
N TRP A 98 -1.62 10.55 -0.07
CA TRP A 98 -0.52 10.15 0.82
C TRP A 98 -0.93 9.19 1.93
N ARG A 99 -2.14 9.30 2.48
CA ARG A 99 -2.62 8.39 3.54
C ARG A 99 -2.74 6.96 3.05
N HIS A 100 -3.19 6.77 1.81
CA HIS A 100 -3.23 5.45 1.19
C HIS A 100 -1.81 4.91 0.98
N GLY A 101 -0.92 5.68 0.33
CA GLY A 101 0.47 5.28 0.12
C GLY A 101 1.21 4.94 1.41
N PHE A 102 1.00 5.72 2.47
CA PHE A 102 1.54 5.44 3.80
C PHE A 102 1.00 4.13 4.38
N ASN A 103 -0.32 3.91 4.38
CA ASN A 103 -0.93 2.71 4.95
C ASN A 103 -0.50 1.42 4.23
N VAL A 104 -0.24 1.49 2.92
CA VAL A 104 0.32 0.37 2.15
C VAL A 104 1.76 0.07 2.58
N GLY A 105 2.61 1.09 2.68
CA GLY A 105 3.97 0.95 3.23
C GLY A 105 4.00 0.41 4.67
N GLN A 106 3.10 0.92 5.53
CA GLN A 106 2.93 0.45 6.92
C GLN A 106 2.50 -1.01 6.98
N THR A 107 1.54 -1.41 6.13
CA THR A 107 1.08 -2.80 6.11
C THR A 107 2.18 -3.74 5.61
N MET A 108 2.98 -3.32 4.63
CA MET A 108 4.14 -4.07 4.16
C MET A 108 5.17 -4.27 5.29
N PHE A 109 5.48 -3.19 6.03
CA PHE A 109 6.35 -3.25 7.21
C PHE A 109 5.80 -4.22 8.27
N THR A 110 4.51 -4.12 8.60
CA THR A 110 3.88 -5.00 9.59
C THR A 110 3.83 -6.46 9.15
N LEU A 111 3.57 -6.76 7.87
CA LEU A 111 3.62 -8.13 7.34
C LEU A 111 5.03 -8.72 7.43
N LEU A 112 6.06 -7.91 7.17
CA LEU A 112 7.45 -8.36 7.30
C LEU A 112 7.82 -8.62 8.77
N MET A 113 7.48 -7.70 9.68
CA MET A 113 7.91 -7.74 11.08
C MET A 113 7.00 -8.58 11.96
N THR A 114 5.72 -8.22 12.06
CA THR A 114 4.71 -8.87 12.92
C THR A 114 4.12 -10.10 12.26
N GLY A 115 3.96 -10.09 10.93
CA GLY A 115 3.53 -11.25 10.14
C GLY A 115 4.62 -12.31 9.94
N ASP A 116 5.84 -12.05 10.44
CA ASP A 116 7.01 -12.94 10.37
C ASP A 116 7.34 -13.42 8.94
N LEU A 117 7.09 -12.57 7.93
CA LEU A 117 7.46 -12.86 6.55
C LEU A 117 8.90 -12.42 6.24
N LYS A 118 9.51 -11.58 7.08
CA LYS A 118 10.91 -11.16 6.96
C LYS A 118 11.88 -12.34 6.92
N ARG A 119 11.56 -13.47 7.54
CA ARG A 119 12.40 -14.69 7.54
C ARG A 119 12.81 -15.19 6.15
N TYR A 120 12.05 -14.87 5.09
CA TYR A 120 12.37 -15.28 3.72
C TYR A 120 13.24 -14.28 2.95
N TYR A 121 13.39 -13.06 3.48
CA TYR A 121 13.96 -11.94 2.78
C TYR A 121 15.14 -11.36 3.55
N THR A 122 16.12 -10.88 2.79
CA THR A 122 17.23 -10.09 3.32
C THR A 122 16.78 -8.67 3.68
N ASP A 123 17.56 -7.97 4.50
CA ASP A 123 17.27 -6.58 4.85
C ASP A 123 17.18 -5.66 3.62
N LEU A 124 17.94 -5.95 2.56
CA LEU A 124 17.90 -5.21 1.30
C LEU A 124 16.57 -5.42 0.57
N GLU A 125 16.10 -6.66 0.49
CA GLU A 125 14.80 -7.00 -0.11
C GLU A 125 13.64 -6.36 0.68
N CYS A 126 13.69 -6.42 2.02
CA CYS A 126 12.71 -5.76 2.88
C CYS A 126 12.68 -4.24 2.66
N MET A 127 13.84 -3.60 2.55
CA MET A 127 13.94 -2.17 2.28
C MET A 127 13.31 -1.82 0.92
N ALA A 128 13.59 -2.60 -0.13
CA ALA A 128 13.01 -2.40 -1.45
C ALA A 128 11.47 -2.55 -1.43
N MET A 129 10.95 -3.56 -0.72
CA MET A 129 9.51 -3.81 -0.61
C MET A 129 8.77 -2.68 0.11
N VAL A 130 9.33 -2.16 1.21
CA VAL A 130 8.74 -1.03 1.93
C VAL A 130 8.79 0.26 1.11
N THR A 131 9.93 0.55 0.46
CA THR A 131 10.03 1.69 -0.47
C THR A 131 9.02 1.57 -1.61
N ALA A 132 8.86 0.38 -2.21
CA ALA A 132 7.88 0.14 -3.26
C ALA A 132 6.44 0.41 -2.76
N GLY A 133 6.11 -0.03 -1.54
CA GLY A 133 4.81 0.24 -0.93
C GLY A 133 4.51 1.73 -0.78
N PHE A 134 5.50 2.54 -0.38
CA PHE A 134 5.33 4.00 -0.30
C PHE A 134 5.18 4.68 -1.67
N CYS A 135 5.77 4.13 -2.73
CA CYS A 135 5.79 4.74 -4.06
C CYS A 135 4.70 4.21 -5.02
N HIS A 136 3.97 3.15 -4.66
CA HIS A 136 3.20 2.37 -5.63
C HIS A 136 2.11 3.16 -6.38
N ASP A 137 1.56 4.20 -5.76
CA ASP A 137 0.45 5.01 -6.28
C ASP A 137 0.77 6.51 -6.42
N ILE A 138 2.07 6.85 -6.43
CA ILE A 138 2.51 8.25 -6.51
C ILE A 138 2.02 8.92 -7.81
N ASP A 139 1.53 10.17 -7.73
CA ASP A 139 0.91 10.88 -8.86
C ASP A 139 -0.39 10.23 -9.44
N HIS A 140 -1.11 9.38 -8.69
CA HIS A 140 -2.42 8.90 -9.13
C HIS A 140 -3.41 10.05 -9.38
N ARG A 141 -4.24 9.93 -10.43
CA ARG A 141 -5.09 11.02 -10.96
C ARG A 141 -6.59 10.83 -10.70
N GLY A 142 -6.93 9.88 -9.83
CA GLY A 142 -8.30 9.51 -9.47
C GLY A 142 -9.11 8.88 -10.60
N THR A 143 -8.43 8.31 -11.60
CA THR A 143 -9.08 7.63 -12.72
C THR A 143 -8.29 6.38 -13.08
N ASN A 144 -8.99 5.27 -13.35
CA ASN A 144 -8.36 3.97 -13.58
C ASN A 144 -7.79 3.78 -15.00
N ASN A 145 -7.06 2.67 -15.20
CA ASN A 145 -6.45 2.29 -16.48
C ASN A 145 -7.45 2.27 -17.67
N LEU A 146 -8.70 1.84 -17.44
CA LEU A 146 -9.73 1.82 -18.49
C LEU A 146 -10.09 3.24 -18.97
N TYR A 147 -10.22 4.18 -18.03
CA TYR A 147 -10.47 5.58 -18.36
C TYR A 147 -9.29 6.21 -19.11
N GLN A 148 -8.03 5.90 -18.72
CA GLN A 148 -6.85 6.40 -19.44
C GLN A 148 -6.88 5.98 -20.92
N MET A 149 -7.26 4.74 -21.21
CA MET A 149 -7.43 4.26 -22.58
C MET A 149 -8.56 4.98 -23.32
N LYS A 150 -9.75 5.07 -22.71
CA LYS A 150 -10.93 5.68 -23.35
C LYS A 150 -10.76 7.18 -23.64
N SER A 151 -10.09 7.90 -22.75
CA SER A 151 -9.84 9.34 -22.89
C SER A 151 -8.70 9.67 -23.86
N GLY A 152 -7.98 8.67 -24.39
CA GLY A 152 -6.85 8.88 -25.29
C GLY A 152 -5.65 9.55 -24.62
N ASN A 153 -5.51 9.38 -23.29
CA ASN A 153 -4.43 9.98 -22.50
C ASN A 153 -3.04 9.57 -23.04
N PRO A 154 -2.05 10.49 -23.08
CA PRO A 154 -0.69 10.15 -23.49
C PRO A 154 -0.07 8.95 -22.76
N LEU A 155 -0.40 8.74 -21.48
CA LEU A 155 0.07 7.57 -20.72
C LEU A 155 -0.39 6.24 -21.36
N ALA A 156 -1.63 6.19 -21.86
CA ALA A 156 -2.15 5.00 -22.53
C ALA A 156 -1.50 4.74 -23.91
N LYS A 157 -0.89 5.77 -24.52
CA LYS A 157 -0.10 5.62 -25.75
C LYS A 157 1.34 5.18 -25.46
N LEU A 158 1.89 5.63 -24.34
CA LEU A 158 3.24 5.29 -23.89
C LEU A 158 3.32 3.86 -23.34
N HIS A 159 2.28 3.41 -22.64
CA HIS A 159 2.23 2.12 -21.97
C HIS A 159 1.10 1.25 -22.54
N GLY A 160 1.42 0.00 -22.90
CA GLY A 160 0.43 -0.94 -23.46
C GLY A 160 -0.29 -1.82 -22.43
N SER A 161 0.22 -1.91 -21.20
CA SER A 161 -0.37 -2.67 -20.09
C SER A 161 0.05 -2.06 -18.76
N SER A 162 -0.80 -2.16 -17.74
CA SER A 162 -0.57 -1.61 -16.40
C SER A 162 -0.11 -0.15 -16.47
N ILE A 163 -0.95 0.68 -17.11
CA ILE A 163 -0.58 2.03 -17.59
C ILE A 163 -0.16 2.93 -16.42
N LEU A 164 -0.98 2.97 -15.37
CA LEU A 164 -0.74 3.80 -14.20
C LEU A 164 0.38 3.22 -13.34
N GLU A 165 0.43 1.90 -13.16
CA GLU A 165 1.46 1.24 -12.36
C GLU A 165 2.87 1.48 -12.93
N ARG A 166 3.00 1.50 -14.27
CA ARG A 166 4.25 1.88 -14.95
C ARG A 166 4.60 3.35 -14.78
N HIS A 167 3.59 4.24 -14.76
CA HIS A 167 3.79 5.65 -14.49
C HIS A 167 4.29 5.88 -13.06
N HIS A 168 3.68 5.24 -12.07
CA HIS A 168 4.10 5.30 -10.67
C HIS A 168 5.55 4.80 -10.51
N LEU A 169 5.89 3.69 -11.17
CA LEU A 169 7.23 3.15 -11.17
C LEU A 169 8.26 4.11 -11.78
N GLU A 170 8.00 4.70 -12.96
CA GLU A 170 8.93 5.63 -13.59
C GLU A 170 9.08 6.91 -12.76
N PHE A 171 8.01 7.40 -12.14
CA PHE A 171 8.06 8.54 -11.24
C PHE A 171 8.93 8.24 -10.01
N GLY A 172 8.71 7.10 -9.35
CA GLY A 172 9.51 6.65 -8.20
C GLY A 172 10.99 6.49 -8.56
N LYS A 173 11.30 5.88 -9.72
CA LYS A 173 12.68 5.79 -10.24
C LYS A 173 13.27 7.15 -10.52
N THR A 174 12.49 8.09 -11.06
CA THR A 174 12.95 9.45 -11.36
C THR A 174 13.34 10.19 -10.09
N LEU A 175 12.56 10.05 -9.00
CA LEU A 175 12.95 10.61 -7.69
C LEU A 175 14.28 10.03 -7.22
N LEU A 176 14.47 8.71 -7.32
CA LEU A 176 15.70 8.03 -6.90
C LEU A 176 16.90 8.27 -7.82
N ARG A 177 16.75 8.93 -8.97
CA ARG A 177 17.87 9.37 -9.81
C ARG A 177 18.53 10.65 -9.30
N ASP A 178 17.83 11.43 -8.48
CA ASP A 178 18.38 12.62 -7.83
C ASP A 178 19.22 12.20 -6.62
N GLU A 179 20.50 12.57 -6.59
CA GLU A 179 21.44 12.23 -5.51
C GLU A 179 20.92 12.71 -4.14
N ALA A 180 20.23 13.85 -4.08
CA ALA A 180 19.67 14.38 -2.83
C ALA A 180 18.48 13.56 -2.29
N LEU A 181 17.87 12.71 -3.12
CA LEU A 181 16.72 11.87 -2.77
C LEU A 181 17.05 10.37 -2.77
N ASN A 182 18.21 9.98 -3.30
CA ASN A 182 18.57 8.60 -3.51
C ASN A 182 19.05 7.92 -2.21
N ILE A 183 18.11 7.28 -1.51
CA ILE A 183 18.41 6.46 -0.32
C ILE A 183 19.26 5.21 -0.63
N TYR A 184 19.56 4.93 -1.91
CA TYR A 184 20.38 3.81 -2.37
C TYR A 184 21.78 4.22 -2.83
N GLN A 185 22.18 5.49 -2.66
CA GLN A 185 23.45 6.03 -3.18
C GLN A 185 24.70 5.31 -2.66
N ASN A 186 24.65 4.74 -1.46
CA ASN A 186 25.77 4.02 -0.84
C ASN A 186 25.74 2.49 -1.10
N LEU A 187 24.76 2.01 -1.86
CA LEU A 187 24.72 0.61 -2.31
C LEU A 187 25.71 0.38 -3.44
N ASN A 188 26.28 -0.83 -3.49
CA ASN A 188 27.04 -1.23 -4.67
C ASN A 188 26.09 -1.51 -5.86
N ARG A 189 26.64 -1.52 -7.08
CA ARG A 189 25.88 -1.72 -8.32
C ARG A 189 24.97 -2.95 -8.29
N ARG A 190 25.44 -4.09 -7.78
CA ARG A 190 24.65 -5.32 -7.72
C ARG A 190 23.45 -5.17 -6.78
N GLN A 191 23.65 -4.55 -5.63
CA GLN A 191 22.57 -4.27 -4.68
C GLN A 191 21.55 -3.29 -5.28
N HIS A 192 22.04 -2.25 -5.96
CA HIS A 192 21.20 -1.29 -6.67
C HIS A 192 20.32 -1.98 -7.74
N ASP A 193 20.91 -2.84 -8.57
CA ASP A 193 20.17 -3.59 -9.60
C ASP A 193 19.08 -4.50 -8.98
N ILE A 194 19.37 -5.11 -7.82
CA ILE A 194 18.39 -5.92 -7.07
C ILE A 194 17.23 -5.05 -6.58
N VAL A 195 17.48 -3.92 -5.92
CA VAL A 195 16.38 -3.09 -5.37
C VAL A 195 15.49 -2.54 -6.47
N ILE A 196 16.08 -2.10 -7.59
CA ILE A 196 15.31 -1.61 -8.74
C ILE A 196 14.46 -2.72 -9.35
N HIS A 197 15.02 -3.92 -9.55
CA HIS A 197 14.26 -5.08 -10.05
C HIS A 197 13.08 -5.43 -9.13
N LEU A 198 13.28 -5.41 -7.81
CA LEU A 198 12.21 -5.71 -6.86
C LEU A 198 11.13 -4.63 -6.82
N MET A 199 11.51 -3.35 -6.94
CA MET A 199 10.54 -2.25 -7.08
C MET A 199 9.70 -2.41 -8.34
N ASP A 200 10.29 -2.80 -9.47
CA ASP A 200 9.56 -3.06 -10.72
C ASP A 200 8.52 -4.15 -10.54
N ILE A 201 8.90 -5.28 -9.94
CA ILE A 201 7.96 -6.38 -9.72
C ILE A 201 6.86 -5.98 -8.75
N ALA A 202 7.23 -5.34 -7.63
CA ALA A 202 6.29 -5.01 -6.56
C ALA A 202 5.25 -4.00 -7.03
N ILE A 203 5.66 -2.89 -7.64
CA ILE A 203 4.74 -1.83 -8.09
C ILE A 203 3.87 -2.34 -9.24
N ILE A 204 4.42 -3.05 -10.23
CA ILE A 204 3.59 -3.56 -11.33
C ILE A 204 2.59 -4.62 -10.85
N ALA A 205 2.87 -5.34 -9.76
CA ALA A 205 1.96 -6.35 -9.22
C ALA A 205 0.71 -5.79 -8.53
N THR A 206 0.60 -4.47 -8.30
CA THR A 206 -0.63 -3.85 -7.75
C THR A 206 -1.78 -3.89 -8.76
N ASP A 207 -1.49 -3.99 -10.07
CA ASP A 207 -2.52 -4.21 -11.10
C ASP A 207 -3.27 -5.53 -10.84
N LEU A 208 -4.55 -5.41 -10.46
CA LEU A 208 -5.41 -6.54 -10.16
C LEU A 208 -5.54 -7.53 -11.34
N ALA A 209 -5.34 -7.10 -12.59
CA ALA A 209 -5.33 -8.00 -13.74
C ALA A 209 -4.19 -9.03 -13.69
N LEU A 210 -3.05 -8.67 -13.08
CA LEU A 210 -1.92 -9.57 -12.87
C LEU A 210 -2.10 -10.44 -11.63
N TYR A 211 -2.72 -9.89 -10.58
CA TYR A 211 -3.05 -10.63 -9.36
C TYR A 211 -3.78 -11.95 -9.65
N PHE A 212 -4.86 -11.93 -10.45
CA PHE A 212 -5.61 -13.15 -10.79
C PHE A 212 -4.74 -14.25 -11.44
N LYS A 213 -3.70 -13.88 -12.19
CA LYS A 213 -2.77 -14.83 -12.82
C LYS A 213 -1.80 -15.45 -11.80
N LYS A 214 -1.50 -14.75 -10.70
CA LYS A 214 -0.52 -15.19 -9.68
C LYS A 214 -1.15 -16.00 -8.54
N ARG A 215 -2.44 -15.83 -8.26
CA ARG A 215 -3.18 -16.52 -7.17
C ARG A 215 -2.93 -18.03 -7.12
N THR A 216 -3.06 -18.72 -8.25
CA THR A 216 -2.88 -20.19 -8.30
C THR A 216 -1.44 -20.61 -8.05
N MET A 217 -0.46 -19.80 -8.46
CA MET A 217 0.96 -20.08 -8.18
C MET A 217 1.25 -19.91 -6.68
N PHE A 218 0.70 -18.87 -6.07
CA PHE A 218 0.81 -18.64 -4.63
C PHE A 218 0.18 -19.77 -3.81
N GLN A 219 -1.03 -20.20 -4.17
CA GLN A 219 -1.69 -21.33 -3.50
C GLN A 219 -0.81 -22.59 -3.49
N LYS A 220 -0.15 -22.90 -4.61
CA LYS A 220 0.81 -24.03 -4.69
C LYS A 220 2.03 -23.84 -3.80
N ILE A 221 2.53 -22.61 -3.64
CA ILE A 221 3.63 -22.30 -2.70
C ILE A 221 3.15 -22.55 -1.27
N VAL A 222 1.95 -22.10 -0.91
CA VAL A 222 1.35 -22.33 0.42
C VAL A 222 1.16 -23.83 0.67
N ASP A 223 0.64 -24.57 -0.30
CA ASP A 223 0.43 -26.03 -0.14
C ASP A 223 1.75 -26.77 0.03
N GLN A 224 2.77 -26.41 -0.76
CA GLN A 224 4.11 -26.96 -0.61
C GLN A 224 4.72 -26.63 0.75
N SER A 225 4.47 -25.44 1.31
CA SER A 225 4.97 -25.11 2.64
C SER A 225 4.44 -26.06 3.72
N LYS A 226 3.25 -26.64 3.52
CA LYS A 226 2.64 -27.60 4.45
C LYS A 226 3.17 -29.03 4.32
N THR A 227 3.97 -29.32 3.28
CA THR A 227 4.61 -30.63 3.13
C THR A 227 5.96 -30.73 3.86
N TYR A 228 6.49 -29.61 4.36
CA TYR A 228 7.73 -29.59 5.15
C TYR A 228 7.42 -29.87 6.62
N GLU A 229 8.26 -30.68 7.27
CA GLU A 229 8.07 -31.06 8.69
C GLU A 229 8.26 -29.89 9.64
N ASN A 230 9.13 -28.93 9.30
CA ASN A 230 9.44 -27.78 10.14
C ASN A 230 9.67 -26.50 9.32
N TRP A 231 9.47 -25.37 10.01
CA TRP A 231 9.60 -24.03 9.42
C TRP A 231 11.02 -23.65 9.01
N ASN A 232 12.04 -24.20 9.67
CA ASN A 232 13.44 -23.83 9.39
C ASN A 232 13.88 -24.36 8.02
N ASP A 233 13.52 -25.59 7.69
CA ASP A 233 13.86 -26.19 6.39
C ASP A 233 13.07 -25.54 5.25
N TRP A 234 11.78 -25.23 5.48
CA TRP A 234 11.00 -24.43 4.54
C TRP A 234 11.62 -23.04 4.30
N THR A 235 12.06 -22.37 5.36
CA THR A 235 12.66 -21.04 5.26
C THR A 235 13.97 -21.07 4.47
N LYS A 236 14.87 -22.03 4.77
CA LYS A 236 16.11 -22.21 4.01
C LYS A 236 15.84 -22.48 2.53
N TYR A 237 14.85 -23.30 2.22
CA TYR A 237 14.41 -23.54 0.84
C TYR A 237 13.93 -22.24 0.17
N MET A 238 13.00 -21.52 0.81
CA MET A 238 12.45 -20.27 0.28
C MET A 238 13.50 -19.18 0.08
N MET A 239 14.52 -19.08 0.94
CA MET A 239 15.59 -18.09 0.79
C MET A 239 16.41 -18.28 -0.49
N LEU A 240 16.52 -19.51 -1.00
CA LEU A 240 17.24 -19.85 -2.24
C LEU A 240 16.35 -19.72 -3.50
N GLU A 241 15.03 -19.82 -3.34
CA GLU A 241 14.06 -19.84 -4.44
C GLU A 241 13.60 -18.43 -4.85
N THR A 242 14.39 -17.77 -5.69
CA THR A 242 14.14 -16.38 -6.13
C THR A 242 12.74 -16.16 -6.72
N THR A 243 12.30 -16.98 -7.67
CA THR A 243 10.98 -16.83 -8.32
C THR A 243 9.82 -16.97 -7.34
N ARG A 244 9.95 -17.84 -6.33
CA ARG A 244 8.90 -18.04 -5.34
C ARG A 244 8.78 -16.85 -4.41
N LYS A 245 9.91 -16.27 -3.99
CA LYS A 245 9.94 -15.02 -3.24
C LYS A 245 9.27 -13.88 -4.00
N GLU A 246 9.53 -13.74 -5.30
CA GLU A 246 8.87 -12.72 -6.13
C GLU A 246 7.35 -12.91 -6.22
N ILE A 247 6.86 -14.16 -6.32
CA ILE A 247 5.42 -14.44 -6.30
C ILE A 247 4.81 -14.08 -4.94
N VAL A 248 5.47 -14.44 -3.84
CA VAL A 248 5.01 -14.08 -2.49
C VAL A 248 5.02 -12.56 -2.31
N MET A 249 6.07 -11.87 -2.74
CA MET A 249 6.16 -10.40 -2.72
C MET A 249 5.03 -9.74 -3.52
N ALA A 250 4.74 -10.20 -4.73
CA ALA A 250 3.64 -9.69 -5.55
C ALA A 250 2.28 -9.85 -4.83
N MET A 251 2.04 -11.00 -4.22
CA MET A 251 0.82 -11.26 -3.45
C MET A 251 0.75 -10.42 -2.16
N MET A 252 1.89 -10.23 -1.49
CA MET A 252 2.00 -9.34 -0.32
C MET A 252 1.67 -7.90 -0.71
N MET A 253 2.16 -7.43 -1.85
CA MET A 253 1.87 -6.07 -2.31
C MET A 253 0.37 -5.87 -2.56
N THR A 254 -0.30 -6.80 -3.28
CA THR A 254 -1.77 -6.73 -3.42
C THR A 254 -2.50 -6.82 -2.07
N ALA A 255 -2.01 -7.61 -1.12
CA ALA A 255 -2.60 -7.68 0.22
C ALA A 255 -2.40 -6.38 1.03
N CYS A 256 -1.32 -5.65 0.80
CA CYS A 256 -1.06 -4.34 1.42
C CYS A 256 -1.92 -3.26 0.80
N ASP A 257 -2.00 -3.22 -0.53
CA ASP A 257 -2.83 -2.29 -1.30
C ASP A 257 -4.31 -2.36 -0.85
N LEU A 258 -4.81 -3.59 -0.69
CA LEU A 258 -6.19 -3.83 -0.24
C LEU A 258 -6.39 -3.78 1.29
N SER A 259 -5.35 -3.48 2.08
CA SER A 259 -5.35 -3.64 3.54
C SER A 259 -6.41 -2.86 4.31
N ALA A 260 -6.91 -1.76 3.74
CA ALA A 260 -7.99 -0.98 4.34
C ALA A 260 -9.26 -1.81 4.60
N ILE A 261 -9.51 -2.86 3.79
CA ILE A 261 -10.65 -3.76 3.95
C ILE A 261 -10.58 -4.64 5.21
N ALA A 262 -9.39 -4.78 5.79
CA ALA A 262 -9.11 -5.58 6.98
C ALA A 262 -8.87 -4.73 8.25
N LYS A 263 -9.13 -3.42 8.18
CA LYS A 263 -9.12 -2.51 9.35
C LYS A 263 -10.42 -2.65 10.16
N PRO A 264 -10.47 -2.20 11.43
CA PRO A 264 -11.72 -2.07 12.19
C PRO A 264 -12.83 -1.36 11.40
N TRP A 265 -14.09 -1.68 11.69
CA TRP A 265 -15.26 -1.22 10.95
C TRP A 265 -15.35 0.31 10.87
N GLU A 266 -14.98 1.00 11.95
CA GLU A 266 -15.00 2.46 12.09
C GLU A 266 -14.03 3.15 11.12
N ILE A 267 -13.00 2.43 10.70
CA ILE A 267 -12.02 2.86 9.70
C ILE A 267 -12.48 2.41 8.31
N GLN A 268 -12.76 1.12 8.16
CA GLN A 268 -13.08 0.52 6.88
C GLN A 268 -14.31 1.15 6.22
N SER A 269 -15.36 1.44 7.00
CA SER A 269 -16.58 2.08 6.49
C SER A 269 -16.33 3.48 5.92
N LYS A 270 -15.48 4.29 6.58
CA LYS A 270 -15.08 5.62 6.08
C LYS A 270 -14.24 5.52 4.82
N VAL A 271 -13.27 4.59 4.80
CA VAL A 271 -12.43 4.37 3.60
C VAL A 271 -13.28 3.91 2.41
N ALA A 272 -14.23 3.00 2.62
CA ALA A 272 -15.13 2.54 1.56
C ALA A 272 -15.95 3.68 0.94
N LEU A 273 -16.38 4.65 1.75
CA LEU A 273 -17.07 5.85 1.26
C LEU A 273 -16.13 6.75 0.44
N SER A 274 -14.87 6.93 0.86
CA SER A 274 -13.88 7.69 0.07
C SER A 274 -13.59 7.04 -1.28
N VAL A 275 -13.43 5.71 -1.31
CA VAL A 275 -13.23 4.95 -2.56
C VAL A 275 -14.46 5.07 -3.48
N ALA A 276 -15.67 4.93 -2.91
CA ALA A 276 -16.91 5.08 -3.68
C ALA A 276 -17.06 6.50 -4.25
N ALA A 277 -16.74 7.53 -3.47
CA ALA A 277 -16.76 8.92 -3.91
C ALA A 277 -15.79 9.16 -5.08
N GLU A 278 -14.58 8.63 -5.04
CA GLU A 278 -13.62 8.73 -6.15
C GLU A 278 -14.11 8.00 -7.41
N PHE A 279 -14.75 6.82 -7.27
CA PHE A 279 -15.40 6.15 -8.41
C PHE A 279 -16.57 6.95 -8.99
N TRP A 280 -17.34 7.65 -8.16
CA TRP A 280 -18.42 8.52 -8.61
C TRP A 280 -17.92 9.79 -9.30
N GLU A 281 -16.80 10.35 -8.83
CA GLU A 281 -16.11 11.45 -9.51
C GLU A 281 -15.63 11.01 -10.90
N GLN A 282 -15.05 9.81 -11.03
CA GLN A 282 -14.72 9.24 -12.34
C GLN A 282 -15.98 9.02 -13.20
N GLY A 283 -17.06 8.47 -12.64
CA GLY A 283 -18.30 8.22 -13.38
C GLY A 283 -18.95 9.49 -13.93
N ASP A 284 -18.83 10.61 -13.21
CA ASP A 284 -19.25 11.92 -13.70
C ASP A 284 -18.37 12.41 -14.86
N LEU A 285 -17.05 12.17 -14.80
CA LEU A 285 -16.15 12.48 -15.91
C LEU A 285 -16.48 11.62 -17.15
N GLU A 286 -16.75 10.33 -16.98
CA GLU A 286 -17.19 9.46 -18.08
C GLU A 286 -18.47 9.97 -18.74
N ARG A 287 -19.42 10.46 -17.94
CA ARG A 287 -20.69 11.03 -18.42
C ARG A 287 -20.51 12.34 -19.17
N THR A 288 -19.64 13.22 -18.66
CA THR A 288 -19.50 14.60 -19.17
C THR A 288 -18.46 14.74 -20.29
N VAL A 289 -17.37 13.99 -20.24
CA VAL A 289 -16.24 14.09 -21.19
C VAL A 289 -16.32 13.04 -22.28
N LEU A 290 -16.72 11.81 -21.94
CA LEU A 290 -16.81 10.71 -22.90
C LEU A 290 -18.23 10.50 -23.44
N GLU A 291 -19.22 11.23 -22.90
CA GLU A 291 -20.64 11.10 -23.24
C GLU A 291 -21.16 9.65 -23.10
N GLN A 292 -20.62 8.90 -22.12
CA GLN A 292 -20.95 7.50 -21.86
C GLN A 292 -21.71 7.34 -20.54
N GLN A 293 -22.61 6.36 -20.47
CA GLN A 293 -23.21 5.99 -19.19
C GLN A 293 -22.21 5.13 -18.40
N PRO A 294 -21.85 5.54 -17.16
CA PRO A 294 -20.95 4.76 -16.32
C PRO A 294 -21.63 3.46 -15.88
N ILE A 295 -20.80 2.47 -15.52
CA ILE A 295 -21.30 1.23 -14.89
C ILE A 295 -21.89 1.52 -13.51
N PRO A 296 -22.77 0.65 -12.96
CA PRO A 296 -23.44 0.90 -11.68
C PRO A 296 -22.51 1.28 -10.52
N MET A 297 -21.33 0.68 -10.46
CA MET A 297 -20.32 0.94 -9.43
C MET A 297 -19.80 2.39 -9.42
N MET A 298 -19.84 3.07 -10.57
CA MET A 298 -19.38 4.45 -10.75
C MET A 298 -20.54 5.45 -10.84
N ASP A 299 -21.81 5.00 -10.69
CA ASP A 299 -22.96 5.90 -10.71
C ASP A 299 -23.36 6.32 -9.29
N ARG A 300 -23.19 7.59 -8.96
CA ARG A 300 -23.60 8.16 -7.65
C ARG A 300 -25.08 7.99 -7.34
N ASN A 301 -25.95 7.85 -8.34
CA ASN A 301 -27.38 7.60 -8.13
C ASN A 301 -27.67 6.17 -7.67
N LYS A 302 -26.67 5.30 -7.66
CA LYS A 302 -26.73 3.93 -7.17
C LYS A 302 -25.93 3.74 -5.88
N ALA A 303 -25.68 4.81 -5.14
CA ALA A 303 -24.95 4.77 -3.88
C ALA A 303 -25.55 3.77 -2.87
N ASP A 304 -26.87 3.59 -2.89
CA ASP A 304 -27.55 2.62 -2.02
C ASP A 304 -27.17 1.15 -2.31
N GLU A 305 -26.65 0.84 -3.50
CA GLU A 305 -26.15 -0.51 -3.86
C GLU A 305 -24.74 -0.79 -3.29
N LEU A 306 -24.06 0.20 -2.69
CA LEU A 306 -22.69 0.08 -2.18
C LEU A 306 -22.48 -1.11 -1.23
N PRO A 307 -23.35 -1.41 -0.25
CA PRO A 307 -23.17 -2.57 0.62
C PRO A 307 -23.08 -3.90 -0.13
N LYS A 308 -23.92 -4.08 -1.17
CA LYS A 308 -23.90 -5.28 -2.02
C LYS A 308 -22.61 -5.38 -2.82
N LEU A 309 -22.14 -4.26 -3.37
CA LEU A 309 -20.89 -4.18 -4.12
C LEU A 309 -19.68 -4.50 -3.23
N GLN A 310 -19.65 -3.99 -2.00
CA GLN A 310 -18.60 -4.28 -1.02
C GLN A 310 -18.56 -5.76 -0.64
N CYS A 311 -19.71 -6.39 -0.38
CA CYS A 311 -19.76 -7.85 -0.17
C CYS A 311 -19.18 -8.62 -1.35
N GLY A 312 -19.55 -8.27 -2.59
CA GLY A 312 -19.02 -8.91 -3.79
C GLY A 312 -17.50 -8.75 -3.94
N PHE A 313 -16.98 -7.56 -3.65
CA PHE A 313 -15.54 -7.30 -3.69
C PHE A 313 -14.76 -8.10 -2.63
N ILE A 314 -15.27 -8.13 -1.38
CA ILE A 314 -14.69 -8.93 -0.30
C ILE A 314 -14.66 -10.41 -0.68
N ASP A 315 -15.77 -10.94 -1.17
CA ASP A 315 -15.91 -12.37 -1.47
C ASP A 315 -15.02 -12.77 -2.68
N PHE A 316 -14.95 -11.96 -3.73
CA PHE A 316 -14.27 -12.31 -4.99
C PHE A 316 -12.77 -11.97 -5.05
N VAL A 317 -12.36 -10.90 -4.36
CA VAL A 317 -10.99 -10.38 -4.41
C VAL A 317 -10.28 -10.63 -3.08
N CYS A 318 -10.78 -10.08 -1.98
CA CYS A 318 -10.04 -10.03 -0.71
C CYS A 318 -9.96 -11.40 -0.01
N THR A 319 -11.06 -12.15 0.02
CA THR A 319 -11.15 -13.39 0.82
C THR A 319 -10.08 -14.40 0.44
N PHE A 320 -9.79 -14.56 -0.87
CA PHE A 320 -8.76 -15.49 -1.32
C PHE A 320 -7.40 -15.15 -0.73
N VAL A 321 -6.94 -13.90 -0.89
CA VAL A 321 -5.57 -13.53 -0.50
C VAL A 321 -5.37 -13.63 1.01
N TYR A 322 -6.30 -13.13 1.82
CA TYR A 322 -6.15 -13.19 3.28
C TYR A 322 -6.35 -14.61 3.84
N LYS A 323 -7.20 -15.43 3.23
CA LYS A 323 -7.34 -16.84 3.61
C LYS A 323 -6.06 -17.62 3.34
N GLU A 324 -5.45 -17.42 2.17
CA GLU A 324 -4.20 -18.09 1.82
C GLU A 324 -3.03 -17.57 2.66
N PHE A 325 -2.97 -16.26 2.97
CA PHE A 325 -1.97 -15.74 3.90
C PHE A 325 -2.15 -16.24 5.33
N SER A 326 -3.37 -16.31 5.86
CA SER A 326 -3.63 -16.91 7.19
C SER A 326 -3.30 -18.41 7.22
N ARG A 327 -3.58 -19.13 6.13
CA ARG A 327 -3.14 -20.53 5.99
C ARG A 327 -1.62 -20.63 5.94
N PHE A 328 -0.95 -19.69 5.26
CA PHE A 328 0.51 -19.65 5.17
C PHE A 328 1.13 -19.35 6.54
N HIS A 329 0.79 -18.20 7.13
CA HIS A 329 1.28 -17.68 8.43
C HIS A 329 0.11 -17.38 9.38
N GLN A 330 0.13 -17.97 10.56
CA GLN A 330 -0.95 -17.81 11.55
C GLN A 330 -1.00 -16.40 12.12
N GLU A 331 0.12 -15.70 12.15
CA GLU A 331 0.29 -14.31 12.62
C GLU A 331 -0.59 -13.31 11.82
N ILE A 332 -1.00 -13.67 10.61
CA ILE A 332 -1.82 -12.83 9.72
C ILE A 332 -3.33 -13.10 9.89
N THR A 333 -3.71 -14.14 10.64
CA THR A 333 -5.12 -14.48 10.92
C THR A 333 -5.97 -13.31 11.45
N PRO A 334 -5.45 -12.39 12.29
CA PRO A 334 -6.22 -11.22 12.71
C PRO A 334 -6.73 -10.33 11.57
N MET A 335 -6.02 -10.26 10.44
CA MET A 335 -6.50 -9.53 9.25
C MET A 335 -7.69 -10.26 8.60
N LEU A 336 -7.64 -11.60 8.51
CA LEU A 336 -8.73 -12.40 7.98
C LEU A 336 -9.99 -12.30 8.87
N ASP A 337 -9.83 -12.38 10.19
CA ASP A 337 -10.96 -12.29 11.11
C ASP A 337 -11.69 -10.95 10.98
N ARG A 338 -10.93 -9.86 10.83
CA ARG A 338 -11.51 -8.52 10.61
C ARG A 338 -12.17 -8.39 9.26
N LEU A 339 -11.58 -8.94 8.20
CA LEU A 339 -12.22 -8.99 6.88
C LEU A 339 -13.59 -9.67 6.96
N LEU A 340 -13.66 -10.83 7.62
CA LEU A 340 -14.90 -11.59 7.78
C LEU A 340 -15.93 -10.83 8.64
N ASN A 341 -15.48 -10.13 9.69
CA ASN A 341 -16.34 -9.25 10.47
C ASN A 341 -16.89 -8.09 9.62
N ASN A 342 -16.05 -7.39 8.87
CA ASN A 342 -16.46 -6.30 7.98
C ASN A 342 -17.44 -6.80 6.91
N ARG A 343 -17.23 -8.01 6.37
CA ARG A 343 -18.20 -8.66 5.48
C ARG A 343 -19.56 -8.79 6.18
N LYS A 344 -19.59 -9.27 7.42
CA LYS A 344 -20.85 -9.43 8.18
C LYS A 344 -21.58 -8.09 8.34
N GLU A 345 -20.87 -7.02 8.68
CA GLU A 345 -21.43 -5.67 8.80
C GLU A 345 -22.00 -5.16 7.46
N TRP A 346 -21.24 -5.29 6.36
CA TRP A 346 -21.73 -4.93 5.03
C TRP A 346 -22.96 -5.74 4.61
N ASN A 347 -23.01 -7.02 4.95
CA ASN A 347 -24.15 -7.86 4.63
C ASN A 347 -25.39 -7.46 5.43
N ALA A 348 -25.25 -7.04 6.69
CA ALA A 348 -26.36 -6.51 7.47
C ALA A 348 -26.92 -5.22 6.82
N LEU A 349 -26.05 -4.30 6.37
CA LEU A 349 -26.47 -3.10 5.65
C LEU A 349 -27.15 -3.41 4.31
N LYS A 350 -26.63 -4.42 3.58
CA LYS A 350 -27.24 -4.92 2.35
C LYS A 350 -28.66 -5.45 2.62
N GLU A 351 -28.84 -6.29 3.63
CA GLU A 351 -30.15 -6.88 3.98
C GLU A 351 -31.16 -5.81 4.41
N GLN A 352 -30.71 -4.79 5.16
CA GLN A 352 -31.56 -3.64 5.51
C GLN A 352 -32.02 -2.87 4.27
N HIS A 353 -31.12 -2.66 3.30
CA HIS A 353 -31.48 -1.99 2.05
C HIS A 353 -32.47 -2.83 1.21
N GLU A 354 -32.23 -4.13 1.07
CA GLU A 354 -33.12 -5.05 0.34
C GLU A 354 -34.53 -5.11 0.97
N ALA A 355 -34.63 -5.13 2.31
CA ALA A 355 -35.91 -5.07 3.02
C ALA A 355 -36.68 -3.76 2.78
N LYS A 356 -35.95 -2.62 2.75
CA LYS A 356 -36.54 -1.31 2.43
C LYS A 356 -37.10 -1.29 1.00
N LEU A 357 -36.36 -1.82 0.03
CA LEU A 357 -36.81 -1.92 -1.36
C LEU A 357 -38.06 -2.81 -1.49
N ALA A 358 -38.07 -3.98 -0.84
CA ALA A 358 -39.20 -4.89 -0.86
C ALA A 358 -40.48 -4.24 -0.30
N THR A 359 -40.35 -3.42 0.76
CA THR A 359 -41.46 -2.66 1.33
C THR A 359 -42.01 -1.61 0.36
N ILE A 360 -41.13 -0.88 -0.34
CA ILE A 360 -41.52 0.11 -1.35
C ILE A 360 -42.21 -0.58 -2.54
N GLU A 361 -41.71 -1.73 -2.98
CA GLU A 361 -42.31 -2.48 -4.09
C GLU A 361 -43.68 -3.04 -3.72
N ALA A 362 -43.85 -3.56 -2.50
CA ALA A 362 -45.14 -3.99 -2.00
C ALA A 362 -46.15 -2.83 -1.94
N ALA A 363 -45.72 -1.65 -1.48
CA ALA A 363 -46.56 -0.45 -1.43
C ALA A 363 -46.94 0.11 -2.82
N LYS A 364 -46.15 -0.17 -3.87
CA LYS A 364 -46.50 0.19 -5.26
C LYS A 364 -47.49 -0.78 -5.90
N LYS A 365 -47.59 -2.01 -5.37
CA LYS A 365 -48.48 -3.07 -5.87
C LYS A 365 -49.85 -3.08 -5.17
N ALA A 366 -49.91 -2.55 -3.95
CA ALA A 366 -51.14 -2.27 -3.21
C ALA A 366 -51.79 -0.97 -3.68
#